data_AF-A0AAD5R2K7-F1
#
_entry.id   AF-A0AAD5R2K7-F1
#
_cell.length_a   1.000
_cell.length_b   1.000
_cell.length_c   1.000
_cell.angle_alpha   90.00
_cell.angle_beta   90.00
_cell.angle_gamma   90.00
#
_symmetry.space_group_name_H-M   'P 1'
#
loop_
_entity.id
_entity.type
_entity.pdbx_description
1 polymer ?
#
loop_
_entity_poly.entity_id
_entity_poly.type
_entity_poly.pdbx_seq_one_letter_code
_entity_poly.pdbx_strand_id
1 'polypeptide(L)'
;MDEFIRKRDLVGLKKYFATYRDSSSDDDLPSLLEVLLRQSGLDIARGPDDTIERKARQHLEFTLNVCKSGLCVKQTAVQTLQDMFEVSGIGRCERLFGILEENMLQFKQSPLVETSQTPILRMCNDLLKRISRSAETPFVVEYCSSSAGIFL
;
A
#
# COMPACT_ATOMS: atom_id res chain seq x y z
N MET A 1 8.99 1.52 -17.64
CA MET A 1 8.77 1.16 -16.22
C MET A 1 7.33 0.74 -15.96
N ASP A 2 6.35 1.52 -16.43
CA ASP A 2 4.91 1.22 -16.32
C ASP A 2 4.50 -0.19 -16.73
N GLU A 3 5.07 -0.72 -17.83
CA GLU A 3 4.74 -2.06 -18.30
C GLU A 3 5.13 -3.15 -17.29
N PHE A 4 6.27 -2.98 -16.61
CA PHE A 4 6.72 -3.90 -15.55
C PHE A 4 5.81 -3.81 -14.32
N ILE A 5 5.33 -2.62 -13.98
CA ILE A 5 4.39 -2.43 -12.85
C ILE A 5 3.04 -3.06 -13.19
N ARG A 6 2.50 -2.81 -14.40
CA ARG A 6 1.25 -3.40 -14.89
C ARG A 6 1.31 -4.93 -14.94
N LYS A 7 2.44 -5.49 -15.41
CA LYS A 7 2.67 -6.94 -15.45
C LYS A 7 3.12 -7.53 -14.12
N ARG A 8 3.42 -6.69 -13.12
CA ARG A 8 4.03 -7.07 -11.84
C ARG A 8 5.33 -7.88 -12.01
N ASP A 9 6.10 -7.53 -13.03
CA ASP A 9 7.36 -8.18 -13.36
C ASP A 9 8.51 -7.56 -12.57
N LEU A 10 8.76 -8.12 -11.38
CA LEU A 10 9.86 -7.69 -10.51
C LEU A 10 11.22 -8.01 -11.12
N VAL A 11 11.35 -9.09 -11.90
CA VAL A 11 12.62 -9.52 -12.48
C VAL A 11 13.03 -8.57 -13.60
N GLY A 12 12.09 -8.25 -14.50
CA GLY A 12 12.26 -7.24 -15.53
C GLY A 12 12.59 -5.88 -14.94
N LEU A 13 11.87 -5.47 -13.88
CA LEU A 13 12.14 -4.20 -13.19
C LEU A 13 13.55 -4.14 -12.58
N LYS A 14 14.01 -5.21 -11.92
CA LYS A 14 15.38 -5.29 -11.38
C LYS A 14 16.44 -5.20 -12.48
N LYS A 15 16.24 -5.90 -13.58
CA LYS A 15 17.16 -5.82 -14.75
C LYS A 15 17.18 -4.41 -15.33
N TYR A 16 16.02 -3.78 -15.46
CA TYR A 16 15.91 -2.41 -15.93
C TYR A 16 16.71 -1.44 -15.04
N PHE A 17 16.55 -1.52 -13.72
CA PHE A 17 17.33 -0.71 -12.77
C PHE A 17 18.83 -0.99 -12.84
N ALA A 18 19.24 -2.25 -13.00
CA ALA A 18 20.65 -2.61 -13.13
C ALA A 18 21.29 -2.03 -14.40
N THR A 19 20.62 -2.14 -15.55
CA THR A 19 21.10 -1.56 -16.82
C THR A 19 21.18 -0.03 -16.76
N TYR A 20 20.20 0.63 -16.15
CA TYR A 20 20.15 2.10 -16.10
C TYR A 20 21.21 2.70 -15.18
N ARG A 21 21.50 2.02 -14.05
CA ARG A 21 22.52 2.45 -13.07
C ARG A 21 23.93 2.48 -13.66
N ASP A 22 24.20 1.67 -14.67
CA ASP A 22 25.49 1.63 -15.37
C ASP A 22 25.63 2.76 -16.42
N SER A 23 24.54 3.45 -16.76
CA SER A 23 24.49 4.44 -17.85
C SER A 23 24.30 5.91 -17.43
N SER A 24 23.72 6.20 -16.26
CA SER A 24 23.65 7.57 -15.72
C SER A 24 23.52 7.59 -14.19
N SER A 25 24.07 8.64 -13.58
CA SER A 25 23.91 8.99 -12.17
C SER A 25 22.58 9.71 -11.96
N ASP A 26 21.45 9.01 -12.07
CA ASP A 26 20.12 9.60 -11.86
C ASP A 26 19.47 9.08 -10.57
N ASP A 27 19.46 9.94 -9.54
CA ASP A 27 18.73 9.78 -8.28
C ASP A 27 17.18 9.76 -8.47
N ASP A 28 16.69 9.99 -9.70
CA ASP A 28 15.26 10.14 -10.01
C ASP A 28 14.55 8.81 -10.37
N LEU A 29 15.28 7.71 -10.61
CA LEU A 29 14.64 6.44 -10.97
C LEU A 29 13.78 5.84 -9.83
N PRO A 30 14.28 5.78 -8.58
CA PRO A 30 13.49 5.32 -7.43
C PRO A 30 12.27 6.21 -7.18
N SER A 31 12.43 7.53 -7.25
CA SER A 31 11.32 8.47 -7.03
C SER A 31 10.24 8.34 -8.11
N LEU A 32 10.63 8.14 -9.38
CA LEU A 32 9.68 7.86 -10.46
C LEU A 32 8.94 6.53 -10.23
N LEU A 33 9.63 5.48 -9.80
CA LEU A 33 9.01 4.20 -9.47
C LEU A 33 7.97 4.34 -8.35
N GLU A 34 8.26 5.15 -7.33
CA GLU A 34 7.33 5.45 -6.24
C GLU A 34 6.06 6.11 -6.74
N VAL A 35 6.19 7.14 -7.58
CA VAL A 35 5.04 7.83 -8.19
C VAL A 35 4.18 6.86 -8.98
N LEU A 36 4.80 5.99 -9.78
CA LEU A 36 4.06 5.02 -10.60
C LEU A 36 3.37 3.92 -9.76
N LEU A 37 4.01 3.44 -8.70
CA LEU A 37 3.41 2.47 -7.77
C LEU A 37 2.19 3.05 -7.04
N ARG A 38 2.29 4.31 -6.58
CA ARG A 38 1.19 5.03 -5.94
C ARG A 38 0.05 5.31 -6.92
N GLN A 39 0.37 5.77 -8.13
CA GLN A 39 -0.63 6.00 -9.17
C GLN A 39 -1.37 4.71 -9.55
N SER A 40 -0.65 3.59 -9.69
CA SER A 40 -1.26 2.28 -9.93
C SER A 40 -2.17 1.85 -8.77
N GLY A 41 -1.82 2.17 -7.52
CA GLY A 41 -2.68 1.94 -6.35
C GLY A 41 -3.98 2.75 -6.44
N LEU A 42 -3.88 4.03 -6.78
CA LEU A 42 -5.03 4.91 -6.96
C LEU A 42 -5.97 4.43 -8.08
N ASP A 43 -5.42 3.97 -9.21
CA ASP A 43 -6.21 3.43 -10.31
C ASP A 43 -6.96 2.15 -9.89
N ILE A 44 -6.36 1.32 -9.03
CA ILE A 44 -7.03 0.16 -8.43
C ILE A 44 -8.15 0.60 -7.50
N ALA A 45 -7.91 1.57 -6.63
CA ALA A 45 -8.90 2.07 -5.67
C ALA A 45 -10.10 2.74 -6.36
N ARG A 46 -9.88 3.39 -7.51
CA ARG A 46 -10.93 3.97 -8.36
C ARG A 46 -11.59 2.96 -9.30
N GLY A 47 -11.01 1.77 -9.43
CA GLY A 47 -11.53 0.69 -10.25
C GLY A 47 -12.84 0.08 -9.71
N PRO A 48 -13.33 -0.99 -10.36
CA PRO A 48 -14.59 -1.61 -10.01
C PRO A 48 -14.50 -2.48 -8.74
N ASP A 49 -15.56 -2.45 -7.93
CA ASP A 49 -15.66 -3.02 -6.56
C ASP A 49 -15.44 -4.54 -6.49
N ASP A 50 -15.80 -5.27 -7.54
CA ASP A 50 -15.68 -6.72 -7.64
C ASP A 50 -14.23 -7.17 -7.76
N THR A 51 -13.34 -6.31 -8.28
CA THR A 51 -11.93 -6.64 -8.49
C THR A 51 -10.98 -5.92 -7.54
N ILE A 52 -11.46 -4.96 -6.76
CA ILE A 52 -10.62 -4.10 -5.91
C ILE A 52 -9.80 -4.93 -4.91
N GLU A 53 -10.42 -5.89 -4.21
CA GLU A 53 -9.74 -6.66 -3.18
C GLU A 53 -8.58 -7.47 -3.76
N ARG A 54 -8.87 -8.25 -4.81
CA ARG A 54 -7.86 -9.06 -5.51
C ARG A 54 -6.75 -8.19 -6.08
N LYS A 55 -7.10 -7.07 -6.74
CA LYS A 55 -6.10 -6.19 -7.35
C LYS A 55 -5.25 -5.49 -6.30
N ALA A 56 -5.85 -5.01 -5.21
CA ALA A 56 -5.18 -4.35 -4.10
C ALA A 56 -4.22 -5.31 -3.38
N ARG A 57 -4.66 -6.54 -3.07
CA ARG A 57 -3.81 -7.57 -2.44
C ARG A 57 -2.57 -7.85 -3.29
N GLN A 58 -2.76 -8.11 -4.57
CA GLN A 58 -1.64 -8.41 -5.47
C GLN A 58 -0.75 -7.19 -5.73
N HIS A 59 -1.31 -5.97 -5.74
CA HIS A 59 -0.53 -4.73 -5.89
C HIS A 59 0.31 -4.45 -4.64
N LEU A 60 -0.26 -4.68 -3.47
CA LEU A 60 0.44 -4.53 -2.20
C LEU A 60 1.60 -5.51 -2.08
N GLU A 61 1.36 -6.78 -2.40
CA GLU A 61 2.41 -7.81 -2.40
C GLU A 61 3.56 -7.45 -3.35
N PHE A 62 3.23 -7.02 -4.57
CA PHE A 62 4.22 -6.54 -5.53
C PHE A 62 5.02 -5.36 -4.97
N THR A 63 4.33 -4.34 -4.45
CA THR A 63 4.95 -3.13 -3.90
C THR A 63 5.86 -3.45 -2.70
N LEU A 64 5.43 -4.36 -1.80
CA LEU A 64 6.25 -4.85 -0.70
C LEU A 64 7.52 -5.53 -1.19
N ASN A 65 7.45 -6.36 -2.23
CA ASN A 65 8.60 -7.02 -2.81
C ASN A 65 9.57 -6.04 -3.49
N VAL A 66 9.04 -4.98 -4.10
CA VAL A 66 9.84 -3.88 -4.66
C VAL A 66 10.56 -3.11 -3.54
N CYS A 67 9.86 -2.74 -2.46
CA CYS A 67 10.45 -2.09 -1.28
C CYS A 67 11.54 -2.97 -0.64
N LYS A 68 11.28 -4.26 -0.44
CA LYS A 68 12.24 -5.23 0.13
C LYS A 68 13.47 -5.41 -0.75
N SER A 69 13.33 -5.22 -2.06
CA SER A 69 14.44 -5.27 -3.01
C SER A 69 15.29 -4.00 -3.03
N GLY A 70 14.91 -2.96 -2.29
CA GLY A 70 15.64 -1.69 -2.22
C GLY A 70 15.54 -0.84 -3.48
N LEU A 71 14.52 -1.07 -4.33
CA LEU A 71 14.31 -0.31 -5.56
C LEU A 71 13.59 1.02 -5.32
N CYS A 72 12.90 1.17 -4.20
CA CYS A 72 12.22 2.38 -3.75
C CYS A 72 12.28 2.50 -2.22
N VAL A 73 11.83 3.63 -1.66
CA VAL A 73 11.78 3.81 -0.21
C VAL A 73 10.82 2.83 0.45
N LYS A 74 11.18 2.39 1.66
CA LYS A 74 10.43 1.40 2.46
C LYS A 74 8.98 1.83 2.74
N GLN A 75 8.72 3.14 2.81
CA GLN A 75 7.41 3.72 3.07
C GLN A 75 6.43 3.60 1.90
N THR A 76 6.89 3.35 0.68
CA THR A 76 6.07 3.39 -0.55
C THR A 76 4.86 2.46 -0.47
N ALA A 77 5.02 1.26 0.08
CA ALA A 77 3.93 0.30 0.24
C ALA A 77 2.82 0.84 1.15
N VAL A 78 3.19 1.50 2.24
CA VAL A 78 2.23 2.06 3.20
C VAL A 78 1.60 3.33 2.65
N GLN A 79 2.37 4.20 1.99
CA GLN A 79 1.85 5.40 1.33
C GLN A 79 0.86 5.06 0.20
N THR A 80 1.15 4.00 -0.57
CA THR A 80 0.22 3.52 -1.60
C THR A 80 -1.10 3.08 -0.98
N LEU A 81 -1.07 2.37 0.15
CA LEU A 81 -2.30 2.01 0.87
C LEU A 81 -3.03 3.25 1.39
N GLN A 82 -2.31 4.22 1.97
CA GLN A 82 -2.89 5.48 2.44
C GLN A 82 -3.70 6.17 1.34
N ASP A 83 -3.10 6.36 0.17
CA ASP A 83 -3.75 6.98 -0.97
C ASP A 83 -5.01 6.22 -1.38
N MET A 84 -4.95 4.88 -1.37
CA MET A 84 -6.09 4.03 -1.69
C MET A 84 -7.24 4.21 -0.68
N PHE A 85 -6.95 4.29 0.62
CA PHE A 85 -7.95 4.54 1.65
C PHE A 85 -8.57 5.94 1.56
N GLU A 86 -7.77 6.96 1.24
CA GLU A 86 -8.24 8.35 1.10
C GLU A 86 -9.28 8.50 -0.02
N VAL A 87 -9.04 7.85 -1.17
CA VAL A 87 -9.96 7.93 -2.33
C VAL A 87 -11.08 6.90 -2.29
N SER A 88 -11.08 5.97 -1.32
CA SER A 88 -12.10 4.93 -1.17
C SER A 88 -13.26 5.38 -0.28
N GLY A 89 -14.47 4.90 -0.60
CA GLY A 89 -15.64 4.98 0.29
C GLY A 89 -15.56 3.97 1.44
N ILE A 90 -16.39 4.15 2.47
CA ILE A 90 -16.33 3.38 3.74
C ILE A 90 -16.44 1.87 3.50
N GLY A 91 -17.43 1.40 2.73
CA GLY A 91 -17.57 -0.02 2.43
C GLY A 91 -16.39 -0.63 1.64
N ARG A 92 -15.62 0.17 0.89
CA ARG A 92 -14.37 -0.28 0.24
C ARG A 92 -13.21 -0.30 1.23
N CYS A 93 -13.16 0.68 2.14
CA CYS A 93 -12.15 0.73 3.19
C CYS A 93 -12.16 -0.51 4.06
N GLU A 94 -13.33 -1.08 4.40
CA GLU A 94 -13.42 -2.34 5.15
C GLU A 94 -12.67 -3.49 4.45
N ARG A 95 -12.87 -3.63 3.13
CA ARG A 95 -12.20 -4.66 2.33
C ARG A 95 -10.69 -4.41 2.25
N LEU A 96 -10.28 -3.15 2.06
CA LEU A 96 -8.86 -2.77 2.06
C LEU A 96 -8.22 -2.99 3.43
N PHE A 97 -8.97 -2.81 4.51
CA PHE A 97 -8.51 -3.03 5.87
C PHE A 97 -8.20 -4.51 6.14
N GLY A 98 -9.06 -5.44 5.66
CA GLY A 98 -8.76 -6.87 5.74
C GLY A 98 -7.44 -7.24 5.06
N ILE A 99 -7.13 -6.64 3.90
CA ILE A 99 -5.85 -6.86 3.20
C ILE A 99 -4.66 -6.32 4.01
N LEU A 100 -4.81 -5.14 4.64
CA LEU A 100 -3.79 -4.57 5.51
C LEU A 100 -3.49 -5.49 6.70
N GLU A 101 -4.52 -6.05 7.33
CA GLU A 101 -4.38 -6.98 8.45
C GLU A 101 -3.65 -8.27 8.07
N GLU A 102 -4.03 -8.89 6.94
CA GLU A 102 -3.36 -10.08 6.40
C GLU A 102 -1.86 -9.84 6.18
N ASN A 103 -1.49 -8.62 5.78
CA ASN A 103 -0.11 -8.23 5.48
C ASN A 103 0.61 -7.58 6.67
N MET A 104 -0.04 -7.46 7.83
CA MET A 104 0.52 -6.74 8.97
C MET A 104 1.80 -7.39 9.50
N LEU A 105 1.90 -8.71 9.46
CA LEU A 105 3.12 -9.43 9.81
C LEU A 105 4.31 -8.98 8.95
N GLN A 106 4.09 -8.67 7.67
CA GLN A 106 5.15 -8.17 6.79
C GLN A 106 5.57 -6.74 7.16
N PHE A 107 4.61 -5.90 7.56
CA PHE A 107 4.90 -4.54 8.00
C PHE A 107 5.61 -4.47 9.36
N LYS A 108 5.36 -5.45 10.25
CA LYS A 108 6.05 -5.60 11.54
C LYS A 108 7.45 -6.21 11.43
N GLN A 109 7.83 -6.72 10.25
CA GLN A 109 9.17 -7.26 10.01
C GLN A 109 10.16 -6.16 9.62
N SER A 110 11.42 -6.34 10.03
CA SER A 110 12.52 -5.56 9.47
C SER A 110 12.62 -5.83 7.96
N PRO A 111 12.83 -4.81 7.11
CA PRO A 111 13.22 -3.44 7.45
C PRO A 111 12.06 -2.44 7.53
N LEU A 112 10.81 -2.87 7.43
CA LEU A 112 9.65 -2.00 7.23
C LEU A 112 9.10 -1.40 8.53
N VAL A 113 9.28 -2.10 9.67
CA VAL A 113 8.66 -1.79 10.97
C VAL A 113 8.83 -0.33 11.43
N GLU A 114 10.04 0.21 11.34
CA GLU A 114 10.35 1.59 11.77
C GLU A 114 9.61 2.65 10.94
N THR A 115 9.21 2.28 9.73
CA THR A 115 8.66 3.20 8.73
C THR A 115 7.16 3.03 8.50
N SER A 116 6.57 1.95 9.01
CA SER A 116 5.19 1.53 8.73
C SER A 116 4.22 1.79 9.88
N GLN A 117 4.68 1.75 11.14
CA GLN A 117 3.81 1.86 12.33
C GLN A 117 3.00 3.16 12.39
N THR A 118 3.66 4.32 12.42
CA THR A 118 2.99 5.63 12.55
C THR A 118 2.02 5.90 11.39
N PRO A 119 2.41 5.68 10.11
CA PRO A 119 1.49 5.89 9.00
C PRO A 119 0.27 4.95 9.03
N ILE A 120 0.45 3.69 9.46
CA ILE A 120 -0.67 2.75 9.61
C ILE A 120 -1.61 3.15 10.75
N LEU A 121 -1.09 3.52 11.92
CA LEU A 121 -1.90 4.02 13.03
C LEU A 121 -2.73 5.24 12.62
N ARG A 122 -2.14 6.16 11.84
CA ARG A 122 -2.87 7.32 11.31
C ARG A 122 -4.02 6.91 10.41
N MET A 123 -3.80 5.98 9.47
CA MET A 123 -4.87 5.42 8.63
C MET A 123 -6.00 4.82 9.45
N CYS A 124 -5.68 3.98 10.43
CA CYS A 124 -6.68 3.33 11.27
C CYS A 124 -7.51 4.36 12.04
N ASN A 125 -6.85 5.37 12.60
CA ASN A 125 -7.53 6.45 13.32
C ASN A 125 -8.43 7.30 12.40
N ASP A 126 -8.00 7.59 11.19
CA ASP A 126 -8.79 8.38 10.23
C ASP A 126 -9.96 7.57 9.69
N LEU A 127 -9.78 6.27 9.48
CA LEU A 127 -10.87 5.32 9.19
C LEU A 127 -11.88 5.27 10.33
N LEU A 128 -11.44 5.10 11.57
CA LEU A 128 -12.31 5.10 12.76
C LEU A 128 -13.13 6.39 12.86
N LYS A 129 -12.54 7.56 12.58
CA LYS A 129 -13.27 8.83 12.53
C LYS A 129 -14.29 8.90 11.40
N ARG A 130 -13.97 8.38 10.22
CA ARG A 130 -14.88 8.35 9.06
C ARG A 130 -16.06 7.42 9.32
N ILE A 131 -15.79 6.24 9.87
CA ILE A 131 -16.80 5.25 10.27
C ILE A 131 -17.65 5.81 11.41
N SER A 132 -17.06 6.39 12.46
CA SER A 132 -17.82 6.98 13.59
C SER A 132 -18.79 8.09 13.19
N ARG A 133 -18.56 8.76 12.04
CA ARG A 133 -19.43 9.83 11.51
C ARG A 133 -20.49 9.31 10.54
N SER A 134 -20.26 8.18 9.90
CA SER A 134 -21.29 7.48 9.13
C SER A 134 -22.06 6.57 10.08
N ALA A 135 -23.38 6.54 10.02
CA ALA A 135 -24.18 5.65 10.85
C ALA A 135 -24.04 4.14 10.47
N GLU A 136 -22.91 3.75 9.87
CA GLU A 136 -22.62 2.40 9.40
C GLU A 136 -22.01 1.58 10.54
N THR A 137 -22.89 0.83 11.19
CA THR A 137 -22.71 -0.35 12.05
C THR A 137 -21.59 -0.33 13.13
N PRO A 138 -21.92 -0.48 14.42
CA PRO A 138 -20.95 -0.51 15.53
C PRO A 138 -19.87 -1.60 15.41
N PHE A 139 -20.11 -2.65 14.62
CA PHE A 139 -19.17 -3.75 14.36
C PHE A 139 -17.84 -3.28 13.76
N VAL A 140 -17.88 -2.32 12.83
CA VAL A 140 -16.69 -1.84 12.11
C VAL A 140 -15.81 -0.98 13.02
N VAL A 141 -16.43 -0.22 13.93
CA VAL A 141 -15.72 0.58 14.94
C VAL A 141 -14.98 -0.32 15.93
N GLU A 142 -15.63 -1.39 16.40
CA GLU A 142 -15.02 -2.34 17.33
C GLU A 142 -13.89 -3.14 16.65
N TYR A 143 -14.10 -3.56 15.40
CA TYR A 143 -13.10 -4.25 14.60
C TYR A 143 -11.86 -3.38 14.34
N CYS A 144 -12.04 -2.16 13.81
CA CYS A 144 -10.92 -1.24 13.61
C CYS A 144 -10.25 -0.81 14.92
N SER A 145 -10.96 -0.75 16.06
CA SER A 145 -10.37 -0.41 17.36
C SER A 145 -9.58 -1.57 17.96
N SER A 146 -10.07 -2.80 17.83
CA SER A 146 -9.36 -4.01 18.25
C SER A 146 -8.09 -4.18 17.42
N SER A 147 -8.21 -3.99 16.11
CA SER A 147 -7.08 -3.98 15.20
C SER A 147 -6.15 -2.81 15.51
N ALA A 148 -6.64 -1.58 15.73
CA ALA A 148 -5.86 -0.41 16.23
C ALA A 148 -5.02 -0.78 17.46
N GLY A 149 -5.58 -1.55 18.39
CA GLY A 149 -4.89 -2.08 19.58
C GLY A 149 -3.78 -3.09 19.27
N ILE A 150 -3.82 -3.78 18.13
CA ILE A 150 -2.70 -4.60 17.61
C ILE A 150 -1.56 -3.72 17.07
N PHE A 151 -1.82 -2.45 16.74
CA PHE A 151 -0.81 -1.52 16.23
C PHE A 151 -0.10 -0.69 17.33
N LEU A 152 -0.57 -0.72 18.58
CA LEU A 152 0.10 -0.16 19.78
C LEU A 152 0.97 -1.22 20.48
#